data_AF-A0A3D5CXA4-F1
#
_entry.id   AF-A0A3D5CXA4-F1
#
_cell.length_a   1.000
_cell.length_b   1.000
_cell.length_c   1.000
_cell.angle_alpha   90.00
_cell.angle_beta   90.00
_cell.angle_gamma   90.00
#
_symmetry.space_group_name_H-M   'P 1'
#
loop_
_entity.id
_entity.type
_entity.pdbx_description
1 polymer ?
#
loop_
_entity_poly.entity_id
_entity_poly.type
_entity_poly.pdbx_seq_one_letter_code
_entity_poly.pdbx_strand_id
1 'polypeptide(L)'
;MRFFKTLVLAMTMLVSVSSQAAVESYGTLLSGSYQPATDFASLSVSGTGNVYTFTLTAYDLNALFTNKAFIGSIAVKVSPDVKANTIAVSGISGGVTNLAASNGGGPGGDWDFRFVLGQGANDRLLANESVTWTATFASNVSIDDYALHVQGLTKAQGDSAWYLNSVVTTPVPEPASWAFLLVGLGVASSMRKRRA
;
A
#
# COMPACT_ATOMS: atom_id res chain seq x y z
N MET A 1 -49.83 4.56 -39.75
CA MET A 1 -48.76 5.55 -40.10
C MET A 1 -48.22 6.09 -38.79
N ARG A 2 -47.08 5.60 -38.31
CA ARG A 2 -45.70 5.95 -38.71
C ARG A 2 -45.16 7.10 -37.83
N PHE A 3 -44.18 6.70 -37.00
CA PHE A 3 -43.08 7.52 -36.45
C PHE A 3 -43.40 8.51 -35.32
N PHE A 4 -43.39 8.01 -34.08
CA PHE A 4 -42.69 8.71 -32.99
C PHE A 4 -41.86 7.71 -32.20
N LYS A 5 -40.75 7.30 -32.83
CA LYS A 5 -39.60 6.63 -32.22
C LYS A 5 -38.56 7.72 -31.93
N THR A 6 -38.38 8.09 -30.67
CA THR A 6 -37.18 8.79 -30.19
C THR A 6 -37.04 8.49 -28.70
N LEU A 7 -36.44 7.35 -28.34
CA LEU A 7 -35.04 7.27 -27.92
C LEU A 7 -34.73 8.18 -26.70
N VAL A 8 -35.18 7.77 -25.52
CA VAL A 8 -34.56 8.20 -24.26
C VAL A 8 -33.42 7.23 -24.00
N LEU A 9 -32.23 7.57 -24.49
CA LEU A 9 -30.99 6.83 -24.31
C LEU A 9 -30.07 7.64 -23.38
N ALA A 10 -29.60 6.95 -22.33
CA ALA A 10 -28.39 7.20 -21.57
C ALA A 10 -28.24 8.49 -20.76
N MET A 11 -28.20 8.35 -19.42
CA MET A 11 -27.22 9.05 -18.59
C MET A 11 -27.05 8.41 -17.20
N THR A 12 -26.90 7.08 -17.13
CA THR A 12 -26.21 6.47 -15.98
C THR A 12 -24.72 6.54 -16.26
N MET A 13 -24.09 7.65 -15.85
CA MET A 13 -22.63 7.70 -15.77
C MET A 13 -22.19 6.64 -14.77
N LEU A 14 -21.63 5.55 -15.30
CA LEU A 14 -20.78 4.64 -14.55
C LEU A 14 -19.65 5.49 -13.98
N VAL A 15 -19.76 5.84 -12.70
CA VAL A 15 -18.63 6.39 -11.95
C VAL A 15 -17.70 5.22 -11.73
N SER A 16 -16.78 5.01 -12.68
CA SER A 16 -15.67 4.10 -12.53
C SER A 16 -14.72 4.71 -11.49
N VAL A 17 -15.07 4.61 -10.21
CA VAL A 17 -14.12 4.86 -9.12
C VAL A 17 -13.07 3.76 -9.21
N SER A 18 -11.99 4.03 -9.93
CA SER A 18 -10.78 3.25 -9.81
C SER A 18 -10.24 3.48 -8.39
N SER A 19 -10.51 2.54 -7.48
CA SER A 19 -9.80 2.44 -6.21
C SER A 19 -8.35 2.09 -6.54
N GLN A 20 -7.50 3.11 -6.70
CA GLN A 20 -6.07 2.89 -6.77
C GLN A 20 -5.52 2.76 -5.36
N ALA A 21 -4.79 1.68 -5.14
CA ALA A 21 -4.06 1.48 -3.90
C ALA A 21 -2.99 2.58 -3.79
N ALA A 22 -2.96 3.30 -2.67
CA ALA A 22 -1.85 4.19 -2.38
C ALA A 22 -0.60 3.33 -2.19
N VAL A 23 0.50 3.73 -2.84
CA VAL A 23 1.81 3.12 -2.64
C VAL A 23 2.64 4.08 -1.82
N GLU A 24 3.07 3.60 -0.67
CA GLU A 24 3.89 4.34 0.28
C GLU A 24 5.30 3.79 0.26
N SER A 25 6.30 4.65 0.35
CA SER A 25 7.71 4.24 0.39
C SER A 25 8.29 4.38 1.80
N TYR A 26 9.37 3.63 2.07
CA TYR A 26 10.10 3.69 3.32
C TYR A 26 11.55 4.08 3.07
N GLY A 27 11.95 5.19 3.67
CA GLY A 27 13.31 5.73 3.64
C GLY A 27 13.61 6.68 4.80
N THR A 28 12.60 7.12 5.55
CA THR A 28 12.75 8.08 6.65
C THR A 28 12.83 7.36 7.99
N LEU A 29 13.92 7.56 8.75
CA LEU A 29 14.10 6.96 10.06
C LEU A 29 13.08 7.51 11.07
N LEU A 30 12.31 6.61 11.69
CA LEU A 30 11.45 6.89 12.84
C LEU A 30 12.22 6.73 14.15
N SER A 31 12.99 5.64 14.29
CA SER A 31 13.73 5.32 15.50
C SER A 31 14.90 4.37 15.21
N GLY A 32 16.01 4.55 15.94
CA GLY A 32 17.26 3.83 15.75
C GLY A 32 18.38 4.75 15.29
N SER A 33 19.39 4.20 14.62
CA SER A 33 20.57 4.97 14.16
C SER A 33 21.01 4.63 12.73
N TYR A 34 20.16 3.94 11.97
CA TYR A 34 20.49 3.41 10.65
C TYR A 34 19.66 4.13 9.59
N GLN A 35 20.00 5.38 9.27
CA GLN A 35 19.32 6.11 8.20
C GLN A 35 19.84 5.62 6.83
N PRO A 36 18.98 5.06 5.94
CA PRO A 36 19.38 4.70 4.58
C PRO A 36 19.57 5.96 3.72
N ALA A 37 20.34 5.82 2.65
CA ALA A 37 20.58 6.89 1.69
C ALA A 37 19.38 7.14 0.75
N THR A 38 18.51 6.14 0.59
CA THR A 38 17.34 6.15 -0.30
C THR A 38 16.21 5.30 0.28
N ASP A 39 15.05 5.33 -0.38
CA ASP A 39 13.98 4.38 -0.09
C ASP A 39 14.45 2.93 -0.34
N PHE A 40 14.02 2.02 0.53
CA PHE A 40 14.42 0.61 0.55
C PHE A 40 13.23 -0.36 0.59
N ALA A 41 12.01 0.15 0.72
CA ALA A 41 10.80 -0.67 0.69
C ALA A 41 9.60 0.15 0.23
N SER A 42 8.55 -0.53 -0.21
CA SER A 42 7.24 0.06 -0.47
C SER A 42 6.12 -0.82 0.10
N LEU A 43 5.04 -0.18 0.52
CA LEU A 43 3.80 -0.83 0.91
C LEU A 43 2.66 -0.30 0.04
N SER A 44 1.92 -1.24 -0.55
CA SER A 44 0.64 -0.97 -1.20
C SER A 44 -0.46 -1.58 -0.35
N VAL A 45 -1.48 -0.79 -0.02
CA VAL A 45 -2.67 -1.27 0.69
C VAL A 45 -3.92 -0.99 -0.14
N SER A 46 -4.72 -2.04 -0.32
CA SER A 46 -5.98 -1.97 -1.06
C SER A 46 -7.11 -2.61 -0.25
N GLY A 47 -8.34 -2.20 -0.52
CA GLY A 47 -9.50 -2.61 0.27
C GLY A 47 -10.02 -1.50 1.18
N THR A 48 -11.18 -1.74 1.77
CA THR A 48 -11.90 -0.79 2.62
C THR A 48 -12.81 -1.55 3.59
N GLY A 49 -13.16 -0.92 4.70
CA GLY A 49 -14.07 -1.52 5.68
C GLY A 49 -13.31 -2.48 6.57
N ASN A 50 -13.55 -3.78 6.47
CA ASN A 50 -12.94 -4.77 7.35
C ASN A 50 -12.00 -5.77 6.64
N VAL A 51 -11.76 -5.59 5.34
CA VAL A 51 -10.85 -6.47 4.58
C VAL A 51 -9.85 -5.61 3.81
N TYR A 52 -8.57 -5.87 4.05
CA TYR A 52 -7.46 -5.16 3.41
C TYR A 52 -6.45 -6.16 2.86
N THR A 53 -5.97 -5.90 1.65
CA THR A 53 -4.86 -6.62 1.02
C THR A 53 -3.63 -5.72 1.03
N PHE A 54 -2.56 -6.23 1.63
CA PHE A 54 -1.27 -5.58 1.76
C PHE A 54 -0.27 -6.24 0.82
N THR A 55 0.53 -5.43 0.15
CA THR A 55 1.69 -5.89 -0.63
C THR A 55 2.91 -5.09 -0.18
N LEU A 56 3.83 -5.74 0.50
CA LEU A 56 5.09 -5.16 0.96
C LEU A 56 6.21 -5.65 0.05
N THR A 57 7.00 -4.72 -0.48
CA THR A 57 8.16 -5.02 -1.34
C THR A 57 9.41 -4.43 -0.73
N ALA A 58 10.47 -5.23 -0.67
CA ALA A 58 11.80 -4.80 -0.21
C ALA A 58 12.73 -4.60 -1.41
N TYR A 59 13.54 -3.54 -1.36
CA TYR A 59 14.52 -3.17 -2.37
C TYR A 59 15.88 -3.01 -1.71
N ASP A 60 16.91 -3.64 -2.28
CA ASP A 60 18.33 -3.34 -1.97
C ASP A 60 18.71 -3.33 -0.46
N LEU A 61 17.94 -4.01 0.42
CA LEU A 61 18.18 -4.05 1.87
C LEU A 61 19.62 -4.47 2.20
N ASN A 62 20.16 -5.42 1.44
CA ASN A 62 21.51 -5.94 1.60
C ASN A 62 22.59 -4.93 1.23
N ALA A 63 22.33 -4.07 0.25
CA ALA A 63 23.24 -3.04 -0.22
C ALA A 63 23.16 -1.76 0.62
N LEU A 64 21.94 -1.37 1.04
CA LEU A 64 21.69 -0.15 1.81
C LEU A 64 22.00 -0.29 3.30
N PHE A 65 21.90 -1.51 3.84
CA PHE A 65 22.16 -1.78 5.26
C PHE A 65 23.28 -2.81 5.46
N THR A 66 22.94 -4.09 5.37
CA THR A 66 23.88 -5.21 5.55
C THR A 66 23.34 -6.47 4.87
N ASN A 67 24.21 -7.42 4.54
CA ASN A 67 23.79 -8.72 3.96
C ASN A 67 22.89 -9.59 4.87
N LYS A 68 22.72 -9.23 6.14
CA LYS A 68 21.78 -9.89 7.06
C LYS A 68 20.52 -9.07 7.30
N ALA A 69 20.35 -7.92 6.64
CA ALA A 69 19.18 -7.07 6.82
C ALA A 69 17.93 -7.75 6.25
N PHE A 70 16.84 -7.70 7.02
CA PHE A 70 15.54 -8.21 6.61
C PHE A 70 14.42 -7.41 7.28
N ILE A 71 13.24 -7.41 6.69
CA ILE A 71 12.06 -6.81 7.31
C ILE A 71 11.43 -7.83 8.25
N GLY A 72 11.32 -7.47 9.52
CA GLY A 72 10.81 -8.35 10.58
C GLY A 72 9.37 -8.04 10.98
N SER A 73 8.93 -6.79 10.88
CA SER A 73 7.53 -6.47 11.16
C SER A 73 7.09 -5.16 10.53
N ILE A 74 5.79 -4.98 10.44
CA ILE A 74 5.15 -3.70 10.16
C ILE A 74 4.15 -3.42 11.28
N ALA A 75 4.32 -2.29 11.97
CA ALA A 75 3.36 -1.76 12.91
C ALA A 75 2.29 -0.98 12.15
N VAL A 76 1.05 -1.11 12.59
CA VAL A 76 -0.12 -0.52 11.94
C VAL A 76 -0.97 0.18 12.99
N LYS A 77 -1.39 1.39 12.65
CA LYS A 77 -2.35 2.16 13.43
C LYS A 77 -3.68 2.20 12.70
N VAL A 78 -4.77 1.94 13.42
CA VAL A 78 -6.12 1.88 12.88
C VAL A 78 -7.11 2.61 13.77
N SER A 79 -8.21 3.05 13.17
CA SER A 79 -9.34 3.62 13.89
C SER A 79 -10.64 2.89 13.54
N PRO A 80 -11.39 2.36 14.52
CA PRO A 80 -11.07 2.29 15.94
C PRO A 80 -9.94 1.28 16.25
N ASP A 81 -9.30 1.42 17.42
CA ASP A 81 -8.25 0.52 17.91
C ASP A 81 -8.67 -0.96 17.86
N VAL A 82 -7.76 -1.82 17.39
CA VAL A 82 -8.00 -3.26 17.24
C VAL A 82 -6.93 -4.08 17.94
N LYS A 83 -7.34 -5.17 18.60
CA LYS A 83 -6.41 -6.15 19.17
C LYS A 83 -5.99 -7.18 18.13
N ALA A 84 -4.74 -7.60 18.15
CA ALA A 84 -4.21 -8.50 17.13
C ALA A 84 -4.91 -9.86 17.06
N ASN A 85 -5.42 -10.37 18.18
CA ASN A 85 -6.15 -11.64 18.23
C ASN A 85 -7.52 -11.63 17.53
N THR A 86 -8.00 -10.44 17.11
CA THR A 86 -9.24 -10.31 16.32
C THR A 86 -8.98 -10.13 14.83
N ILE A 87 -7.72 -10.22 14.39
CA ILE A 87 -7.32 -10.06 13.00
C ILE A 87 -7.04 -11.44 12.41
N ALA A 88 -7.79 -11.80 11.38
CA ALA A 88 -7.53 -13.01 10.61
C ALA A 88 -6.59 -12.70 9.44
N VAL A 89 -5.44 -13.38 9.39
CA VAL A 89 -4.47 -13.28 8.29
C VAL A 89 -4.68 -14.46 7.34
N SER A 90 -4.72 -14.18 6.04
CA SER A 90 -4.90 -15.19 5.00
C SER A 90 -4.24 -14.78 3.67
N GLY A 91 -4.22 -15.69 2.70
CA GLY A 91 -3.75 -15.37 1.34
C GLY A 91 -2.28 -14.98 1.25
N ILE A 92 -1.45 -15.48 2.17
CA ILE A 92 -0.01 -15.18 2.21
C ILE A 92 0.65 -15.74 0.95
N SER A 93 1.40 -14.92 0.24
CA SER A 93 2.18 -15.31 -0.94
C SER A 93 3.42 -14.43 -1.10
N GLY A 94 4.48 -14.99 -1.70
CA GLY A 94 5.74 -14.29 -1.95
C GLY A 94 6.91 -14.81 -1.10
N GLY A 95 7.81 -13.91 -0.69
CA GLY A 95 9.06 -14.24 0.02
C GLY A 95 8.89 -14.67 1.48
N VAL A 96 7.68 -14.57 2.03
CA VAL A 96 7.36 -15.04 3.39
C VAL A 96 6.16 -15.99 3.31
N THR A 97 6.23 -17.06 4.08
CA THR A 97 5.27 -18.16 4.13
C THR A 97 4.41 -18.15 5.39
N ASN A 98 4.89 -17.53 6.48
CA ASN A 98 4.13 -17.36 7.71
C ASN A 98 4.11 -15.90 8.18
N LEU A 99 2.92 -15.40 8.47
CA LEU A 99 2.68 -14.04 8.94
C LEU A 99 1.59 -14.08 10.00
N ALA A 100 1.82 -13.42 11.12
CA ALA A 100 0.87 -13.35 12.22
C ALA A 100 0.71 -11.93 12.74
N ALA A 101 -0.50 -11.59 13.18
CA ALA A 101 -0.75 -10.37 13.93
C ALA A 101 -0.29 -10.55 15.39
N SER A 102 0.34 -9.53 15.95
CA SER A 102 0.75 -9.46 17.36
C SER A 102 0.33 -8.10 17.94
N ASN A 103 -0.04 -8.06 19.22
CA ASN A 103 -0.52 -6.83 19.85
C ASN A 103 0.59 -5.78 19.89
N GLY A 104 0.25 -4.57 19.43
CA GLY A 104 1.05 -3.35 19.38
C GLY A 104 2.57 -3.49 19.28
N GLY A 105 3.23 -2.45 19.76
CA GLY A 105 4.69 -2.32 19.78
C GLY A 105 5.24 -1.46 18.66
N GLY A 106 6.55 -1.21 18.73
CA GLY A 106 7.19 -0.17 17.92
C GLY A 106 7.42 1.12 18.72
N PRO A 107 8.17 2.06 18.15
CA PRO A 107 8.52 3.32 18.82
C PRO A 107 7.28 4.20 19.03
N GLY A 108 7.22 4.90 20.16
CA GLY A 108 6.10 5.80 20.51
C GLY A 108 4.96 5.10 21.27
N GLY A 109 4.70 3.81 21.01
CA GLY A 109 3.71 3.01 21.75
C GLY A 109 2.26 3.16 21.30
N ASP A 110 1.97 4.06 20.35
CA ASP A 110 0.62 4.37 19.85
C ASP A 110 0.18 3.48 18.67
N TRP A 111 0.74 2.26 18.57
CA TRP A 111 0.44 1.29 17.51
C TRP A 111 -0.50 0.20 18.03
N ASP A 112 -1.58 -0.06 17.31
CA ASP A 112 -2.61 -1.04 17.70
C ASP A 112 -2.11 -2.48 17.61
N PHE A 113 -1.47 -2.80 16.48
CA PHE A 113 -0.94 -4.13 16.21
C PHE A 113 0.26 -4.06 15.27
N ARG A 114 0.92 -5.20 15.12
CA ARG A 114 1.96 -5.43 14.12
C ARG A 114 1.70 -6.72 13.38
N PHE A 115 1.99 -6.71 12.08
CA PHE A 115 2.20 -7.95 11.34
C PHE A 115 3.65 -8.36 11.52
N VAL A 116 3.88 -9.54 12.08
CA VAL A 116 5.20 -10.12 12.30
C VAL A 116 5.53 -11.02 11.12
N LEU A 117 6.59 -10.65 10.40
CA LEU A 117 7.25 -11.44 9.36
C LEU A 117 8.52 -12.06 9.98
N GLY A 118 9.22 -12.96 9.30
CA GLY A 118 10.54 -13.34 9.81
C GLY A 118 10.52 -14.40 10.93
N GLN A 119 9.51 -15.27 11.00
CA GLN A 119 9.46 -16.33 12.02
C GLN A 119 10.56 -17.37 11.76
N GLY A 120 11.75 -17.14 12.35
CA GLY A 120 12.91 -18.02 12.25
C GLY A 120 13.95 -17.58 11.22
N ALA A 121 14.94 -18.44 10.95
CA ALA A 121 16.05 -18.11 10.04
C ALA A 121 15.65 -18.13 8.55
N ASN A 122 14.58 -18.85 8.21
CA ASN A 122 14.26 -19.22 6.83
C ASN A 122 13.01 -18.52 6.27
N ASP A 123 12.29 -17.73 7.07
CA ASP A 123 11.00 -17.15 6.67
C ASP A 123 10.99 -15.62 6.81
N ARG A 124 11.98 -14.97 6.19
CA ARG A 124 12.27 -13.54 6.32
C ARG A 124 12.08 -12.85 4.98
N LEU A 125 11.55 -11.64 4.97
CA LEU A 125 11.49 -10.83 3.77
C LEU A 125 12.86 -10.18 3.51
N LEU A 126 13.58 -10.71 2.53
CA LEU A 126 14.92 -10.29 2.15
C LEU A 126 14.89 -9.22 1.06
N ALA A 127 16.08 -8.74 0.67
CA ALA A 127 16.21 -7.79 -0.43
C ALA A 127 15.62 -8.34 -1.73
N ASN A 128 14.90 -7.48 -2.46
CA ASN A 128 14.29 -7.80 -3.76
C ASN A 128 13.20 -8.87 -3.71
N GLU A 129 12.61 -9.07 -2.54
CA GLU A 129 11.45 -9.92 -2.34
C GLU A 129 10.21 -9.08 -2.05
N SER A 130 9.05 -9.67 -2.31
CA SER A 130 7.75 -9.11 -1.95
C SER A 130 6.92 -10.14 -1.22
N VAL A 131 6.04 -9.69 -0.33
CA VAL A 131 5.00 -10.51 0.30
C VAL A 131 3.66 -9.82 0.18
N THR A 132 2.64 -10.60 -0.15
CA THR A 132 1.24 -10.16 -0.17
C THR A 132 0.43 -10.99 0.80
N TRP A 133 -0.45 -10.34 1.56
CA TRP A 133 -1.38 -11.00 2.47
C TRP A 133 -2.68 -10.21 2.59
N THR A 134 -3.73 -10.89 3.05
CA THR A 134 -5.03 -10.29 3.36
C THR A 134 -5.23 -10.32 4.87
N ALA A 135 -5.59 -9.17 5.43
CA ALA A 135 -6.05 -9.04 6.81
C ALA A 135 -7.56 -8.77 6.84
N THR A 136 -8.27 -9.59 7.61
CA THR A 136 -9.69 -9.44 7.87
C THR A 136 -9.90 -9.06 9.33
N PHE A 137 -10.49 -7.90 9.55
CA PHE A 137 -10.83 -7.34 10.85
C PHE A 137 -12.24 -7.79 11.26
N ALA A 138 -12.47 -7.92 12.57
CA ALA A 138 -13.79 -8.26 13.12
C ALA A 138 -14.84 -7.17 12.91
N SER A 139 -14.42 -5.93 12.70
CA SER A 139 -15.26 -4.77 12.43
C SER A 139 -14.61 -3.88 11.37
N ASN A 140 -15.37 -2.92 10.83
CA ASN A 140 -14.79 -1.91 9.94
C ASN A 140 -13.74 -1.09 10.68
N VAL A 141 -12.64 -0.83 10.00
CA VAL A 141 -11.53 0.02 10.46
C VAL A 141 -11.08 0.94 9.33
N SER A 142 -10.50 2.07 9.68
CA SER A 142 -9.65 2.86 8.78
C SER A 142 -8.20 2.63 9.18
N ILE A 143 -7.30 2.58 8.21
CA ILE A 143 -5.87 2.51 8.50
C ILE A 143 -5.30 3.92 8.44
N ASP A 144 -4.69 4.33 9.56
CA ASP A 144 -4.24 5.70 9.77
C ASP A 144 -2.76 5.87 9.47
N ASP A 145 -1.92 4.88 9.86
CA ASP A 145 -0.47 5.01 9.77
C ASP A 145 0.26 3.66 9.79
N TYR A 146 1.52 3.67 9.37
CA TYR A 146 2.41 2.51 9.32
C TYR A 146 3.84 2.84 9.77
N ALA A 147 4.49 1.87 10.41
CA ALA A 147 5.92 1.90 10.62
C ALA A 147 6.57 0.55 10.32
N LEU A 148 7.66 0.56 9.55
CA LEU A 148 8.35 -0.63 9.12
C LEU A 148 9.55 -0.93 10.01
N HIS A 149 9.70 -2.18 10.44
CA HIS A 149 10.80 -2.64 11.27
C HIS A 149 11.81 -3.45 10.46
N VAL A 150 13.04 -2.95 10.38
CA VAL A 150 14.16 -3.64 9.74
C VAL A 150 15.10 -4.16 10.82
N GLN A 151 15.47 -5.43 10.72
CA GLN A 151 16.35 -6.16 11.64
C GLN A 151 17.60 -6.65 10.92
N GLY A 152 18.57 -7.16 11.67
CA GLY A 152 19.85 -7.60 11.10
C GLY A 152 20.73 -6.42 10.65
N LEU A 153 20.45 -5.24 11.21
CA LEU A 153 21.31 -4.06 11.16
C LEU A 153 22.41 -4.25 12.20
N THR A 154 23.49 -3.47 12.19
CA THR A 154 24.67 -3.85 12.99
C THR A 154 24.49 -3.62 14.50
N LYS A 155 25.32 -2.93 15.27
CA LYS A 155 26.54 -3.52 15.84
C LYS A 155 26.57 -5.07 15.83
N ALA A 156 27.21 -5.60 14.79
CA ALA A 156 27.39 -7.03 14.50
C ALA A 156 26.10 -7.87 14.37
N GLN A 157 25.00 -7.22 14.00
CA GLN A 157 23.83 -7.78 13.30
C GLN A 157 22.67 -8.25 14.18
N GLY A 158 22.57 -7.68 15.38
CA GLY A 158 21.40 -7.79 16.25
C GLY A 158 20.64 -6.48 16.44
N ASP A 159 21.09 -5.35 15.89
CA ASP A 159 20.34 -4.11 15.97
C ASP A 159 19.20 -4.09 14.94
N SER A 160 18.30 -3.13 15.17
CA SER A 160 17.16 -2.86 14.32
C SER A 160 16.81 -1.38 14.31
N ALA A 161 15.99 -0.98 13.36
CA ALA A 161 15.49 0.38 13.24
C ALA A 161 14.06 0.37 12.69
N TRP A 162 13.37 1.48 12.95
CA TRP A 162 12.00 1.72 12.51
C TRP A 162 11.97 2.87 11.53
N TYR A 163 11.08 2.78 10.53
CA TYR A 163 10.98 3.76 9.46
C TYR A 163 9.52 4.16 9.25
N LEU A 164 9.32 5.46 9.02
CA LEU A 164 8.02 6.01 8.63
C LEU A 164 7.75 5.71 7.16
N ASN A 165 6.48 5.47 6.86
CA ASN A 165 5.97 5.54 5.52
C ASN A 165 6.02 7.00 5.01
N SER A 166 6.15 7.15 3.70
CA SER A 166 6.01 8.43 3.01
C SER A 166 5.14 8.20 1.79
N VAL A 167 4.03 8.93 1.70
CA VAL A 167 3.06 8.74 0.62
C VAL A 167 3.66 9.29 -0.68
N VAL A 168 4.02 8.39 -1.60
CA VAL A 168 4.39 8.77 -2.96
C VAL A 168 3.11 8.73 -3.79
N THR A 169 2.41 9.87 -3.85
CA THR A 169 1.34 10.02 -4.84
C THR A 169 1.98 10.06 -6.22
N THR A 170 1.95 8.95 -6.95
CA THR A 170 2.20 9.03 -8.41
C THR A 170 0.94 9.62 -9.03
N PRO A 171 1.00 10.80 -9.70
CA PRO A 171 -0.17 11.36 -10.34
C PRO A 171 -0.62 10.40 -11.43
N VAL A 172 -1.82 9.85 -11.26
CA VAL A 172 -2.42 8.95 -12.23
C VAL A 172 -2.89 9.81 -13.40
N PRO A 173 -2.49 9.51 -14.65
CA PRO A 173 -3.14 10.11 -15.81
C PRO A 173 -4.58 9.61 -15.85
N GLU A 174 -5.54 10.46 -15.50
CA GLU A 174 -6.95 10.09 -15.63
C GLU A 174 -7.25 9.78 -17.11
N PRO A 175 -7.73 8.56 -17.44
CA PRO A 175 -8.17 8.24 -18.80
C PRO A 175 -9.24 9.22 -19.29
N ALA A 176 -10.03 9.76 -18.35
CA ALA A 176 -11.05 10.76 -18.57
C ALA A 176 -10.48 12.09 -19.11
N SER A 177 -9.30 12.53 -18.67
CA SER A 177 -8.70 13.79 -19.14
C SER A 177 -8.41 13.76 -20.64
N TRP A 178 -7.93 12.63 -21.16
CA TRP A 178 -7.73 12.43 -22.59
C TRP A 178 -9.03 12.28 -23.36
N ALA A 179 -10.01 11.58 -22.79
CA ALA A 179 -11.33 11.43 -23.39
C ALA A 179 -12.04 12.79 -23.50
N PHE A 180 -12.03 13.63 -22.46
CA PHE A 180 -12.60 14.97 -22.49
C PHE A 180 -11.82 15.92 -23.39
N LEU A 181 -10.49 15.80 -23.45
CA LEU A 181 -9.68 16.56 -24.40
C LEU A 181 -10.03 16.19 -25.86
N LEU A 182 -10.14 14.89 -26.17
CA LEU A 182 -10.52 14.40 -27.50
C LEU A 182 -11.95 14.77 -27.86
N VAL A 183 -12.89 14.70 -26.91
CA VAL A 183 -14.26 15.16 -27.07
C VAL A 183 -14.29 16.67 -27.31
N GLY A 184 -13.54 17.45 -26.53
CA GLY A 184 -13.42 18.91 -26.70
C GLY A 184 -12.85 19.30 -28.06
N LEU A 185 -11.82 18.60 -28.53
CA LEU A 185 -11.22 18.79 -29.86
C LEU A 185 -12.17 18.35 -31.00
N GLY A 186 -12.94 17.28 -30.80
CA GLY A 186 -13.98 16.84 -31.74
C GLY A 186 -15.11 17.87 -31.89
N VAL A 187 -15.53 18.49 -30.79
CA VAL A 187 -16.55 19.56 -30.81
C VAL A 187 -15.99 20.83 -31.48
N ALA A 188 -14.77 21.24 -31.16
CA ALA A 188 -14.17 22.44 -31.77
C ALA A 188 -13.96 22.30 -33.30
N SER A 189 -13.50 21.13 -33.75
CA SER A 189 -13.31 20.86 -35.18
C SER A 189 -14.62 20.79 -35.97
N SER A 190 -15.69 20.25 -35.37
CA SER A 190 -17.02 20.22 -36.00
C SER A 190 -17.68 21.60 -36.07
N MET A 191 -17.43 22.50 -35.10
CA MET A 191 -17.87 23.90 -35.15
C MET A 191 -17.17 24.71 -36.25
N ARG A 192 -15.89 24.45 -36.53
CA ARG A 192 -15.14 25.14 -37.60
C ARG A 192 -15.68 24.81 -39.00
N LYS A 193 -16.20 23.60 -39.23
CA LYS A 193 -16.83 23.21 -40.51
C LYS A 193 -18.21 23.84 -40.77
N ARG A 194 -18.84 24.44 -39.75
CA ARG A 194 -20.16 25.10 -39.90
C ARG A 194 -20.07 26.60 -40.19
N ARG A 195 -18.86 27.18 -40.17
CA ARG A 195 -18.62 28.61 -40.42
C ARG A 195 -17.80 28.88 -41.69
N ALA A 196 -17.47 27.85 -42.46
CA ALA A 196 -16.89 27.96 -43.80
C ALA A 196 -17.97 27.72 -44.86
#